data_AF-A0A8T3MQ93-F1
#
_entry.id   AF-A0A8T3MQ93-F1
#
_cell.length_a   1.000
_cell.length_b   1.000
_cell.length_c   1.000
_cell.angle_alpha   90.00
_cell.angle_beta   90.00
_cell.angle_gamma   90.00
#
_symmetry.space_group_name_H-M   'P 1'
#
loop_
_entity.id
_entity.type
_entity.pdbx_description
1 polymer ?
#
loop_
_entity_poly.entity_id
_entity_poly.type
_entity_poly.pdbx_seq_one_letter_code
_entity_poly.pdbx_strand_id
1 'polypeptide(L)'
;AFEVNLLTEDNLPSYHRLIHKVFEKGDGAWKNWVHRWTAEEGRHAIVIRDYLVVTRNIDPVALERGRMQNVLAGYDRSLDVMNGLAYTAFQELATRVSHLNTGKYSQDPVADRIMTRVAADENLHMVFYRDSLAAIMEVDASAVIKAIAEQVLTFEMPGAAITGFRRKAAAMADAGIYDLRIHHDDIVMPLLRYWKVFERTGLDAEAERARERLRHFLDRLDASARRFSEKRAARQEQSAATAD
;
A
#
# COMPACT_ATOMS: atom_id res chain seq x y z
N ALA A 1 -5.83 0.03 13.29
CA ALA A 1 -5.98 0.18 11.83
C ALA A 1 -6.23 1.63 11.46
N PHE A 2 -7.36 2.24 11.87
CA PHE A 2 -7.64 3.66 11.64
C PHE A 2 -6.48 4.62 11.93
N GLU A 3 -5.84 4.50 13.09
CA GLU A 3 -4.68 5.32 13.44
C GLU A 3 -3.52 5.14 12.45
N VAL A 4 -3.22 3.90 12.03
CA VAL A 4 -2.13 3.62 11.09
C VAL A 4 -2.46 4.21 9.74
N ASN A 5 -3.67 3.97 9.23
CA ASN A 5 -4.15 4.51 7.97
C ASN A 5 -4.08 6.04 7.99
N LEU A 6 -4.66 6.71 9.00
CA LEU A 6 -4.64 8.16 9.11
C LEU A 6 -3.22 8.73 9.22
N LEU A 7 -2.35 8.15 10.05
CA LEU A 7 -0.99 8.67 10.18
C LEU A 7 -0.18 8.50 8.90
N THR A 8 -0.46 7.45 8.12
CA THR A 8 0.06 7.31 6.76
C THR A 8 -0.49 8.44 5.88
N GLU A 9 -1.82 8.64 5.78
CA GLU A 9 -2.41 9.72 4.99
C GLU A 9 -1.86 11.11 5.36
N ASP A 10 -1.74 11.41 6.65
CA ASP A 10 -1.24 12.70 7.13
C ASP A 10 0.22 12.99 6.72
N ASN A 11 0.99 11.97 6.34
CA ASN A 11 2.36 12.13 5.84
C ASN A 11 2.42 12.48 4.33
N LEU A 12 1.28 12.85 3.74
CA LEU A 12 1.14 13.38 2.39
C LEU A 12 2.23 14.39 1.98
N PRO A 13 2.72 15.32 2.83
CA PRO A 13 3.83 16.21 2.44
C PRO A 13 5.08 15.46 1.99
N SER A 14 5.42 14.35 2.65
CA SER A 14 6.55 13.49 2.26
C SER A 14 6.29 12.80 0.92
N TYR A 15 5.06 12.31 0.71
CA TYR A 15 4.68 11.57 -0.50
C TYR A 15 4.59 12.49 -1.71
N HIS A 16 3.98 13.67 -1.56
CA HIS A 16 3.98 14.71 -2.59
C HIS A 16 5.40 15.05 -3.03
N ARG A 17 6.32 15.29 -2.08
CA ARG A 17 7.73 15.59 -2.38
C ARG A 17 8.40 14.46 -3.14
N LEU A 18 8.19 13.21 -2.71
CA LEU A 18 8.76 12.03 -3.34
C LEU A 18 8.25 11.88 -4.78
N ILE A 19 6.94 11.92 -5.00
CA ILE A 19 6.31 11.72 -6.31
C ILE A 19 6.62 12.89 -7.24
N HIS A 20 6.64 14.12 -6.74
CA HIS A 20 7.06 15.28 -7.52
C HIS A 20 8.51 15.12 -8.02
N LYS A 21 9.42 14.60 -7.20
CA LYS A 21 10.80 14.32 -7.60
C LYS A 21 10.88 13.25 -8.69
N VAL A 22 10.07 12.19 -8.59
CA VAL A 22 9.99 11.12 -9.62
C VAL A 22 9.62 11.72 -10.98
N PHE A 23 8.66 12.65 -11.01
CA PHE A 23 8.15 13.26 -12.24
C PHE A 23 8.69 14.66 -12.53
N GLU A 24 9.79 15.07 -11.91
CA GLU A 24 10.29 16.46 -11.96
C GLU A 24 10.58 16.92 -13.40
N LYS A 25 11.12 16.00 -14.21
CA LYS A 25 11.43 16.23 -15.64
C LYS A 25 10.23 16.05 -16.56
N GLY A 26 9.07 15.66 -16.02
CA GLY A 26 7.83 15.49 -16.76
C GLY A 26 7.23 16.83 -17.22
N ASP A 27 6.39 16.75 -18.24
CA ASP A 27 5.66 17.88 -18.79
C ASP A 27 4.42 18.25 -17.95
N GLY A 28 3.52 19.04 -18.54
CA GLY A 28 2.31 19.51 -17.88
C GLY A 28 1.36 18.39 -17.44
N ALA A 29 1.33 17.24 -18.13
CA ALA A 29 0.42 16.15 -17.78
C ALA A 29 0.83 15.49 -16.45
N TRP A 30 2.13 15.20 -16.30
CA TRP A 30 2.66 14.63 -15.07
C TRP A 30 2.53 15.58 -13.88
N LYS A 31 2.82 16.88 -14.08
CA LYS A 31 2.63 17.89 -13.04
C LYS A 31 1.18 18.03 -12.62
N ASN A 32 0.26 18.03 -13.60
CA ASN A 32 -1.18 18.06 -13.33
C ASN A 32 -1.60 16.83 -12.49
N TRP A 33 -1.16 15.63 -12.88
CA TRP A 33 -1.42 14.41 -12.12
C TRP A 33 -0.96 14.54 -10.66
N VAL A 34 0.30 14.92 -10.42
CA VAL A 34 0.83 15.04 -9.05
C VAL A 34 0.00 16.01 -8.22
N HIS A 35 -0.36 17.17 -8.78
CA HIS A 35 -1.19 18.15 -8.06
C HIS A 35 -2.60 17.62 -7.79
N ARG A 36 -3.19 16.93 -8.76
CA ARG A 36 -4.54 16.36 -8.63
C ARG A 36 -4.57 15.25 -7.59
N TRP A 37 -3.69 14.27 -7.71
CA TRP A 37 -3.50 13.18 -6.76
C TRP A 37 -3.31 13.75 -5.35
N THR A 38 -2.40 14.70 -5.17
CA THR A 38 -2.16 15.33 -3.85
C THR A 38 -3.41 15.99 -3.27
N ALA A 39 -4.21 16.66 -4.09
CA ALA A 39 -5.45 17.28 -3.65
C ALA A 39 -6.53 16.25 -3.26
N GLU A 40 -6.56 15.10 -3.95
CA GLU A 40 -7.50 14.01 -3.66
C GLU A 40 -7.12 13.28 -2.37
N GLU A 41 -5.85 12.89 -2.21
CA GLU A 41 -5.23 12.30 -1.00
C GLU A 41 -5.46 13.16 0.25
N GLY A 42 -5.34 14.49 0.12
CA GLY A 42 -5.57 15.40 1.24
C GLY A 42 -6.97 15.25 1.86
N ARG A 43 -7.97 14.84 1.06
CA ARG A 43 -9.33 14.61 1.55
C ARG A 43 -9.42 13.34 2.41
N HIS A 44 -8.57 12.34 2.17
CA HIS A 44 -8.57 11.08 2.90
C HIS A 44 -8.15 11.31 4.35
N ALA A 45 -7.03 12.01 4.55
CA ALA A 45 -6.57 12.42 5.89
C ALA A 45 -7.64 13.21 6.64
N ILE A 46 -8.24 14.21 5.98
CA ILE A 46 -9.26 15.09 6.59
C ILE A 46 -10.47 14.29 7.05
N VAL A 47 -11.09 13.49 6.16
CA VAL A 47 -12.33 12.79 6.50
C VAL A 47 -12.12 11.72 7.57
N ILE A 48 -10.99 11.01 7.54
CA ILE A 48 -10.66 10.00 8.54
C ILE A 48 -10.40 10.68 9.91
N ARG A 49 -9.65 11.78 9.93
CA ARG A 49 -9.39 12.56 11.14
C ARG A 49 -10.66 13.12 11.75
N ASP A 50 -11.52 13.74 10.95
CA ASP A 50 -12.78 14.31 11.41
C ASP A 50 -13.66 13.25 12.03
N TYR A 51 -13.79 12.09 11.39
CA TYR A 51 -14.53 10.95 11.95
C TYR A 51 -13.97 10.54 13.32
N LEU A 52 -12.65 10.32 13.45
CA LEU A 52 -12.04 9.87 14.70
C LEU A 52 -12.16 10.90 15.83
N VAL A 53 -12.01 12.19 15.52
CA VAL A 53 -12.08 13.27 16.52
C VAL A 53 -13.52 13.54 16.96
N VAL A 54 -14.48 13.54 16.03
CA VAL A 54 -15.91 13.78 16.36
C VAL A 54 -16.48 12.62 17.16
N THR A 55 -16.19 11.37 16.76
CA THR A 55 -16.68 10.17 17.47
C THR A 55 -15.93 9.88 18.77
N ARG A 56 -14.77 10.50 18.98
CA ARG A 56 -13.86 10.22 20.11
C ARG A 56 -13.43 8.75 20.18
N ASN A 57 -13.42 8.05 19.04
CA ASN A 57 -12.98 6.65 18.95
C ASN A 57 -11.47 6.47 19.21
N ILE A 58 -10.70 7.56 19.20
CA ILE A 58 -9.28 7.61 19.56
C ILE A 58 -9.02 8.88 20.40
N ASP A 59 -8.04 8.83 21.31
CA ASP A 59 -7.55 10.01 22.01
C ASP A 59 -6.98 11.04 21.01
N PRO A 60 -7.62 12.21 20.83
CA PRO A 60 -7.18 13.19 19.85
C PRO A 60 -5.81 13.81 20.18
N VAL A 61 -5.42 13.84 21.47
CA VAL A 61 -4.12 14.37 21.88
C VAL A 61 -3.00 13.40 21.50
N ALA A 62 -3.19 12.11 21.77
CA ALA A 62 -2.24 11.08 21.34
C ALA A 62 -2.14 11.01 19.81
N LEU A 63 -3.27 11.10 19.10
CA LEU A 63 -3.32 11.09 17.64
C LEU A 63 -2.53 12.25 17.03
N GLU A 64 -2.70 13.46 17.57
CA GLU A 64 -2.00 14.64 17.06
C GLU A 64 -0.49 14.60 17.35
N ARG A 65 -0.09 14.09 18.52
CA ARG A 65 1.33 13.85 18.82
C ARG A 65 1.93 12.82 17.86
N GLY A 66 1.19 11.74 17.56
CA GLY A 66 1.59 10.74 16.58
C GLY A 66 1.77 11.34 15.18
N ARG A 67 0.84 12.21 14.75
CA ARG A 67 0.94 12.95 13.48
C ARG A 67 2.21 13.77 13.42
N MET A 68 2.45 14.60 14.44
CA MET A 68 3.63 15.46 14.49
C MET A 68 4.92 14.64 14.43
N GLN A 69 5.01 13.54 15.16
CA GLN A 69 6.18 12.64 15.11
C GLN A 69 6.39 12.05 13.71
N ASN A 70 5.32 11.52 13.09
CA ASN A 70 5.42 10.84 11.80
C ASN A 70 5.81 11.83 10.68
N VAL A 71 5.18 13.00 10.64
CA VAL A 71 5.45 14.03 9.62
C VAL A 71 6.85 14.64 9.81
N LEU A 72 7.31 14.84 11.05
CA LEU A 72 8.67 15.33 11.32
C LEU A 72 9.76 14.31 10.94
N ALA A 73 9.51 13.02 11.16
CA ALA A 73 10.42 11.97 10.72
C ALA A 73 10.50 11.93 9.19
N GLY A 74 9.37 12.21 8.53
CA GLY A 74 9.26 12.22 7.08
C GLY A 74 9.39 10.84 6.46
N TYR A 75 9.34 10.81 5.14
CA TYR A 75 9.59 9.62 4.35
C TYR A 75 10.31 10.03 3.06
N ASP A 76 11.34 9.27 2.68
CA ASP A 76 12.11 9.52 1.46
C ASP A 76 12.60 8.22 0.84
N ARG A 77 12.63 8.18 -0.49
CA ARG A 77 13.24 7.10 -1.28
C ARG A 77 13.89 7.68 -2.51
N SER A 78 14.92 7.00 -3.01
CA SER A 78 15.51 7.30 -4.31
C SER A 78 14.86 6.43 -5.37
N LEU A 79 13.96 7.00 -6.16
CA LEU A 79 13.20 6.29 -7.19
C LEU A 79 13.36 6.99 -8.54
N ASP A 80 13.62 6.20 -9.59
CA ASP A 80 13.38 6.64 -10.96
C ASP A 80 11.88 6.55 -11.30
N VAL A 81 11.52 6.93 -12.53
CA VAL A 81 10.13 6.94 -13.01
C VAL A 81 9.49 5.54 -12.97
N MET A 82 10.18 4.50 -13.42
CA MET A 82 9.59 3.15 -13.50
C MET A 82 9.41 2.55 -12.11
N ASN A 83 10.44 2.71 -11.26
CA ASN A 83 10.39 2.29 -9.86
C ASN A 83 9.35 3.09 -9.07
N GLY A 84 9.21 4.38 -9.34
CA GLY A 84 8.17 5.23 -8.76
C GLY A 84 6.76 4.77 -9.12
N LEU A 85 6.49 4.58 -10.42
CA LEU A 85 5.20 4.08 -10.93
C LEU A 85 4.86 2.68 -10.40
N ALA A 86 5.84 1.77 -10.35
CA ALA A 86 5.64 0.44 -9.80
C ALA A 86 5.34 0.50 -8.30
N TYR A 87 6.13 1.27 -7.54
CA TYR A 87 5.94 1.42 -6.09
C TYR A 87 4.56 1.99 -5.76
N THR A 88 4.13 3.07 -6.43
CA THR A 88 2.82 3.68 -6.16
C THR A 88 1.69 2.74 -6.58
N ALA A 89 1.78 2.03 -7.71
CA ALA A 89 0.75 1.05 -8.07
C ALA A 89 0.52 -0.01 -6.99
N PHE A 90 1.60 -0.57 -6.39
CA PHE A 90 1.48 -1.53 -5.29
C PHE A 90 0.97 -0.88 -4.00
N GLN A 91 1.46 0.33 -3.67
CA GLN A 91 1.10 1.01 -2.44
C GLN A 91 -0.37 1.47 -2.44
N GLU A 92 -0.87 1.99 -3.55
CA GLU A 92 -2.28 2.38 -3.74
C GLU A 92 -3.23 1.19 -3.65
N LEU A 93 -2.84 0.04 -4.22
CA LEU A 93 -3.62 -1.19 -4.04
C LEU A 93 -3.60 -1.66 -2.58
N ALA A 94 -2.47 -1.47 -1.89
CA ALA A 94 -2.33 -1.83 -0.48
C ALA A 94 -3.20 -0.97 0.44
N THR A 95 -3.23 0.35 0.23
CA THR A 95 -4.08 1.26 1.01
C THR A 95 -5.54 1.03 0.70
N ARG A 96 -5.92 0.83 -0.56
CA ARG A 96 -7.28 0.41 -0.96
C ARG A 96 -7.78 -0.78 -0.13
N VAL A 97 -6.99 -1.86 -0.08
CA VAL A 97 -7.36 -3.08 0.65
C VAL A 97 -7.40 -2.82 2.16
N SER A 98 -6.40 -2.14 2.71
CA SER A 98 -6.36 -1.79 4.14
C SER A 98 -7.57 -0.95 4.55
N HIS A 99 -7.95 0.05 3.74
CA HIS A 99 -9.08 0.93 3.99
C HIS A 99 -10.39 0.15 3.96
N LEU A 100 -10.65 -0.64 2.91
CA LEU A 100 -11.86 -1.47 2.82
C LEU A 100 -11.98 -2.44 4.00
N ASN A 101 -10.89 -3.12 4.36
CA ASN A 101 -10.93 -4.07 5.47
C ASN A 101 -11.10 -3.35 6.82
N THR A 102 -10.51 -2.17 6.99
CA THR A 102 -10.71 -1.33 8.19
C THR A 102 -12.15 -0.88 8.34
N GLY A 103 -12.78 -0.44 7.24
CA GLY A 103 -14.20 -0.07 7.21
C GLY A 103 -15.10 -1.21 7.66
N LYS A 104 -14.95 -2.39 7.04
CA LYS A 104 -15.72 -3.60 7.39
C LYS A 104 -15.48 -4.05 8.84
N TYR A 105 -14.23 -4.06 9.27
CA TYR A 105 -13.86 -4.49 10.62
C TYR A 105 -14.47 -3.59 11.71
N SER A 106 -14.67 -2.30 11.40
CA SER A 106 -15.19 -1.33 12.37
C SER A 106 -16.60 -1.64 12.87
N GLN A 107 -17.42 -2.34 12.07
CA GLN A 107 -18.85 -2.56 12.32
C GLN A 107 -19.67 -1.26 12.51
N ASP A 108 -19.10 -0.11 12.12
CA ASP A 108 -19.78 1.18 12.11
C ASP A 108 -20.14 1.54 10.64
N PRO A 109 -21.43 1.67 10.31
CA PRO A 109 -21.87 2.01 8.95
C PRO A 109 -21.32 3.34 8.42
N VAL A 110 -21.03 4.31 9.29
CA VAL A 110 -20.45 5.60 8.90
C VAL A 110 -18.98 5.41 8.53
N ALA A 111 -18.22 4.72 9.38
CA ALA A 111 -16.84 4.35 9.10
C ALA A 111 -16.72 3.55 7.81
N ASP A 112 -17.52 2.49 7.64
CA ASP A 112 -17.49 1.64 6.45
C ASP A 112 -17.75 2.44 5.17
N ARG A 113 -18.72 3.37 5.20
CA ARG A 113 -19.01 4.24 4.06
C ARG A 113 -17.87 5.22 3.76
N ILE A 114 -17.23 5.80 4.79
CA ILE A 114 -16.07 6.68 4.62
C ILE A 114 -14.92 5.91 3.98
N MET A 115 -14.55 4.77 4.55
CA MET A 115 -13.41 3.97 4.09
C MET A 115 -13.66 3.37 2.70
N THR A 116 -14.91 3.04 2.36
CA THR A 116 -15.29 2.63 1.00
C THR A 116 -15.08 3.74 -0.02
N ARG A 117 -15.34 5.01 0.34
CA ARG A 117 -15.11 6.15 -0.55
C ARG A 117 -13.62 6.43 -0.74
N VAL A 118 -12.86 6.44 0.36
CA VAL A 118 -11.40 6.56 0.31
C VAL A 118 -10.81 5.47 -0.60
N ALA A 119 -11.14 4.20 -0.36
CA ALA A 119 -10.69 3.09 -1.18
C ALA A 119 -11.11 3.16 -2.67
N ALA A 120 -12.17 3.92 -3.00
CA ALA A 120 -12.56 4.14 -4.38
C ALA A 120 -11.58 5.08 -5.09
N ASP A 121 -11.10 6.12 -4.40
CA ASP A 121 -10.05 7.02 -4.90
C ASP A 121 -8.73 6.23 -5.07
N GLU A 122 -8.31 5.47 -4.06
CA GLU A 122 -7.10 4.62 -4.15
C GLU A 122 -7.13 3.66 -5.34
N ASN A 123 -8.31 3.13 -5.68
CA ASN A 123 -8.46 2.29 -6.85
C ASN A 123 -8.21 3.07 -8.15
N LEU A 124 -8.68 4.31 -8.25
CA LEU A 124 -8.46 5.16 -9.42
C LEU A 124 -6.97 5.57 -9.51
N HIS A 125 -6.35 5.90 -8.38
CA HIS A 125 -4.91 6.18 -8.31
C HIS A 125 -4.08 4.97 -8.75
N MET A 126 -4.37 3.79 -8.19
CA MET A 126 -3.75 2.53 -8.60
C MET A 126 -3.89 2.28 -10.10
N VAL A 127 -5.10 2.46 -10.67
CA VAL A 127 -5.35 2.27 -12.10
C VAL A 127 -4.48 3.21 -12.94
N PHE A 128 -4.35 4.49 -12.55
CA PHE A 128 -3.49 5.43 -13.25
C PHE A 128 -2.03 4.95 -13.29
N TYR A 129 -1.46 4.58 -12.14
CA TYR A 129 -0.07 4.12 -12.06
C TYR A 129 0.15 2.80 -12.78
N ARG A 130 -0.78 1.85 -12.61
CA ARG A 130 -0.76 0.54 -13.26
C ARG A 130 -0.79 0.64 -14.77
N ASP A 131 -1.67 1.48 -15.32
CA ASP A 131 -1.85 1.62 -16.76
C ASP A 131 -0.72 2.43 -17.40
N SER A 132 -0.20 3.43 -16.68
CA SER A 132 1.01 4.15 -17.09
C SER A 132 2.20 3.19 -17.25
N LEU A 133 2.41 2.30 -16.27
CA LEU A 133 3.49 1.32 -16.34
C LEU A 133 3.25 0.26 -17.44
N ALA A 134 1.99 -0.12 -17.68
CA ALA A 134 1.63 -1.01 -18.78
C ALA A 134 1.96 -0.39 -20.15
N ALA A 135 1.69 0.89 -20.34
CA ALA A 135 2.04 1.60 -21.57
C ALA A 135 3.57 1.66 -21.79
N ILE A 136 4.35 1.89 -20.73
CA ILE A 136 5.82 1.86 -20.82
C ILE A 136 6.33 0.46 -21.15
N MET A 137 5.67 -0.59 -20.64
CA MET A 137 6.03 -1.98 -20.89
C MET A 137 5.90 -2.36 -22.38
N GLU A 138 5.05 -1.70 -23.15
CA GLU A 138 4.95 -1.90 -24.60
C GLU A 138 6.14 -1.30 -25.37
N VAL A 139 6.92 -0.42 -24.73
CA VAL A 139 8.14 0.18 -25.29
C VAL A 139 9.39 -0.53 -24.80
N ASP A 140 9.50 -0.76 -23.49
CA ASP A 140 10.63 -1.45 -22.87
C ASP A 140 10.16 -2.38 -21.73
N ALA A 141 9.78 -3.60 -22.10
CA ALA A 141 9.35 -4.60 -21.14
C ALA A 141 10.45 -5.03 -20.16
N SER A 142 11.71 -5.03 -20.61
CA SER A 142 12.84 -5.48 -19.79
C SER A 142 13.09 -4.52 -18.63
N ALA A 143 13.10 -3.21 -18.90
CA ALA A 143 13.27 -2.20 -17.86
C ALA A 143 12.11 -2.23 -16.84
N VAL A 144 10.87 -2.35 -17.32
CA VAL A 144 9.70 -2.39 -16.43
C VAL A 144 9.70 -3.65 -15.54
N ILE A 145 10.03 -4.83 -16.08
CA ILE A 145 10.10 -6.06 -15.28
C ILE A 145 11.19 -5.96 -14.19
N LYS A 146 12.33 -5.33 -14.49
CA LYS A 146 13.37 -5.07 -13.48
C LYS A 146 12.85 -4.17 -12.36
N ALA A 147 12.17 -3.08 -12.69
CA ALA A 147 11.57 -2.17 -11.70
C ALA A 147 10.48 -2.85 -10.86
N ILE A 148 9.58 -3.63 -11.47
CA ILE A 148 8.56 -4.40 -10.74
C ILE A 148 9.22 -5.39 -9.78
N ALA A 149 10.20 -6.16 -10.25
CA ALA A 149 10.91 -7.11 -9.40
C ALA A 149 11.59 -6.41 -8.22
N GLU A 150 12.27 -5.28 -8.46
CA GLU A 150 12.90 -4.49 -7.40
C GLU A 150 11.88 -4.02 -6.37
N GLN A 151 10.76 -3.42 -6.80
CA GLN A 151 9.76 -2.89 -5.88
C GLN A 151 9.03 -3.98 -5.09
N VAL A 152 8.79 -5.16 -5.67
CA VAL A 152 8.19 -6.29 -4.92
C VAL A 152 9.18 -6.86 -3.90
N LEU A 153 10.45 -7.01 -4.27
CA LEU A 153 11.48 -7.58 -3.39
C LEU A 153 11.84 -6.65 -2.21
N THR A 154 11.71 -5.34 -2.41
CA THR A 154 12.11 -4.31 -1.44
C THR A 154 10.93 -3.53 -0.89
N PHE A 155 9.70 -4.03 -1.10
CA PHE A 155 8.49 -3.31 -0.72
C PHE A 155 8.48 -2.96 0.78
N GLU A 156 8.32 -1.68 1.06
CA GLU A 156 8.23 -1.16 2.41
C GLU A 156 6.96 -0.31 2.54
N MET A 157 6.13 -0.63 3.52
CA MET A 157 4.98 0.21 3.85
C MET A 157 5.48 1.55 4.40
N PRO A 158 4.96 2.70 3.93
CA PRO A 158 5.44 4.03 4.34
C PRO A 158 5.05 4.43 5.79
N GLY A 159 4.52 3.48 6.59
CA GLY A 159 4.19 3.64 8.00
C GLY A 159 5.31 3.26 8.98
N ALA A 160 6.51 2.90 8.51
CA ALA A 160 7.60 2.46 9.38
C ALA A 160 8.01 3.48 10.46
N ALA A 161 7.84 4.78 10.19
CA ALA A 161 8.10 5.88 11.13
C ALA A 161 6.99 6.07 12.20
N ILE A 162 5.84 5.38 12.07
CA ILE A 162 4.76 5.47 13.06
C ILE A 162 5.21 4.84 14.38
N THR A 163 5.07 5.58 15.47
CA THR A 163 5.43 5.09 16.81
C THR A 163 4.71 3.79 17.15
N GLY A 164 5.49 2.75 17.44
CA GLY A 164 4.96 1.41 17.73
C GLY A 164 4.39 0.66 16.53
N PHE A 165 4.77 1.03 15.29
CA PHE A 165 4.23 0.46 14.05
C PHE A 165 4.21 -1.07 14.05
N ARG A 166 5.31 -1.74 14.43
CA ARG A 166 5.38 -3.23 14.45
C ARG A 166 4.26 -3.88 15.26
N ARG A 167 3.95 -3.32 16.43
CA ARG A 167 2.86 -3.81 17.29
C ARG A 167 1.49 -3.55 16.66
N LYS A 168 1.30 -2.35 16.08
CA LYS A 168 0.04 -1.98 15.41
C LYS A 168 -0.19 -2.84 14.16
N ALA A 169 0.84 -3.09 13.36
CA ALA A 169 0.82 -3.95 12.19
C ALA A 169 0.51 -5.41 12.56
N ALA A 170 1.11 -5.94 13.64
CA ALA A 170 0.78 -7.27 14.14
C ALA A 170 -0.71 -7.38 14.55
N ALA A 171 -1.24 -6.36 15.24
CA ALA A 171 -2.66 -6.32 15.61
C ALA A 171 -3.57 -6.23 14.37
N MET A 172 -3.19 -5.47 13.34
CA MET A 172 -3.92 -5.42 12.06
C MET A 172 -3.90 -6.76 11.32
N ALA A 173 -2.77 -7.47 11.35
CA ALA A 173 -2.65 -8.80 10.75
C ALA A 173 -3.50 -9.84 11.48
N ASP A 174 -3.46 -9.85 12.82
CA ASP A 174 -4.28 -10.75 13.63
C ASP A 174 -5.79 -10.46 13.46
N ALA A 175 -6.16 -9.20 13.24
CA ALA A 175 -7.53 -8.76 12.91
C ALA A 175 -7.96 -9.07 11.46
N GLY A 176 -7.06 -9.58 10.60
CA GLY A 176 -7.35 -9.85 9.19
C GLY A 176 -7.52 -8.58 8.33
N ILE A 177 -7.00 -7.44 8.78
CA ILE A 177 -7.10 -6.16 8.05
C ILE A 177 -6.01 -6.08 6.99
N TYR A 178 -4.77 -6.44 7.36
CA TYR A 178 -3.64 -6.50 6.46
C TYR A 178 -2.60 -7.50 6.99
N ASP A 179 -2.39 -8.59 6.26
CA ASP A 179 -1.39 -9.61 6.59
C ASP A 179 -0.60 -10.06 5.34
N LEU A 180 0.31 -11.03 5.51
CA LEU A 180 1.12 -11.53 4.40
C LEU A 180 0.31 -12.24 3.30
N ARG A 181 -0.80 -12.89 3.68
CA ARG A 181 -1.67 -13.59 2.73
C ARG A 181 -2.41 -12.59 1.87
N ILE A 182 -3.01 -11.57 2.50
CA ILE A 182 -3.64 -10.44 1.81
C ILE A 182 -2.62 -9.72 0.93
N HIS A 183 -1.42 -9.45 1.44
CA HIS A 183 -0.37 -8.80 0.65
C HIS A 183 0.01 -9.60 -0.61
N HIS A 184 0.15 -10.91 -0.48
CA HIS A 184 0.43 -11.76 -1.63
C HIS A 184 -0.74 -11.83 -2.62
N ASP A 185 -1.93 -12.23 -2.14
CA ASP A 185 -3.06 -12.61 -3.00
C ASP A 185 -3.82 -11.42 -3.58
N ASP A 186 -3.95 -10.34 -2.80
CA ASP A 186 -4.83 -9.20 -3.11
C ASP A 186 -4.06 -7.96 -3.60
N ILE A 187 -2.73 -7.94 -3.45
CA ILE A 187 -1.89 -6.79 -3.83
C ILE A 187 -0.86 -7.17 -4.88
N VAL A 188 0.06 -8.08 -4.53
CA VAL A 188 1.19 -8.40 -5.42
C VAL A 188 0.71 -9.18 -6.65
N MET A 189 0.05 -10.32 -6.45
CA MET A 189 -0.33 -11.20 -7.55
C MET A 189 -1.31 -10.57 -8.56
N PRO A 190 -2.32 -9.76 -8.16
CA PRO A 190 -3.22 -9.12 -9.12
C PRO A 190 -2.51 -8.19 -10.10
N LEU A 191 -1.56 -7.38 -9.63
CA LEU A 191 -0.79 -6.48 -10.48
C LEU A 191 0.19 -7.25 -11.38
N LEU A 192 0.87 -8.27 -10.87
CA LEU A 192 1.74 -9.13 -11.68
C LEU A 192 0.96 -9.85 -12.80
N ARG A 193 -0.27 -10.30 -12.51
CA ARG A 193 -1.17 -10.88 -13.52
C ARG A 193 -1.61 -9.85 -14.56
N TYR A 194 -1.96 -8.64 -14.11
CA TYR A 194 -2.39 -7.57 -15.02
C TYR A 194 -1.30 -7.23 -16.05
N TRP A 195 -0.05 -7.07 -15.60
CA TRP A 195 1.08 -6.79 -16.49
C TRP A 195 1.63 -8.04 -17.20
N LYS A 196 1.09 -9.23 -16.90
CA LYS A 196 1.50 -10.51 -17.49
C LYS A 196 2.99 -10.80 -17.30
N VAL A 197 3.56 -10.44 -16.14
CA VAL A 197 5.02 -10.44 -15.88
C VAL A 197 5.68 -11.78 -16.23
N PHE A 198 5.01 -12.90 -15.93
CA PHE A 198 5.55 -14.24 -16.19
C PHE A 198 5.29 -14.79 -17.60
N GLU A 199 4.46 -14.11 -18.39
CA GLU A 199 4.08 -14.53 -19.75
C GLU A 199 4.80 -13.71 -20.82
N ARG A 200 5.39 -12.57 -20.46
CA ARG A 200 6.14 -11.73 -21.41
C ARG A 200 7.35 -12.49 -21.98
N THR A 201 7.61 -12.27 -23.26
CA THR A 201 8.72 -12.85 -24.02
C THR A 201 9.62 -11.75 -24.57
N GLY A 202 10.81 -12.10 -25.05
CA GLY A 202 11.74 -11.14 -25.66
C GLY A 202 12.44 -10.24 -24.65
N LEU A 203 12.56 -10.69 -23.40
CA LEU A 203 13.25 -9.97 -22.34
C LEU A 203 14.77 -10.11 -22.49
N ASP A 204 15.51 -9.10 -22.05
CA ASP A 204 16.95 -9.20 -21.92
C ASP A 204 17.34 -10.17 -20.78
N ALA A 205 18.61 -10.60 -20.77
CA ALA A 205 19.09 -11.57 -19.79
C ALA A 205 19.02 -11.07 -18.33
N GLU A 206 19.07 -9.76 -18.10
CA GLU A 206 18.98 -9.19 -16.75
C GLU A 206 17.54 -9.18 -16.24
N ALA A 207 16.58 -8.84 -17.11
CA ALA A 207 15.16 -8.89 -16.84
C ALA A 207 14.71 -10.35 -16.59
N GLU A 208 15.24 -11.31 -17.33
CA GLU A 208 15.00 -12.74 -17.05
C GLU A 208 15.50 -13.15 -15.66
N ARG A 209 16.71 -12.72 -15.28
CA ARG A 209 17.24 -12.96 -13.92
C ARG A 209 16.39 -12.27 -12.85
N ALA A 210 15.90 -11.05 -13.11
CA ALA A 210 15.04 -10.32 -12.20
C ALA A 210 13.69 -11.04 -12.01
N ARG A 211 13.10 -11.53 -13.11
CA ARG A 211 11.87 -12.33 -13.10
C ARG A 211 12.03 -13.63 -12.31
N GLU A 212 13.16 -14.31 -12.41
CA GLU A 212 13.41 -15.52 -11.64
C GLU A 212 13.59 -15.23 -10.14
N ARG A 213 14.32 -14.16 -9.78
CA ARG A 213 14.38 -13.69 -8.39
C ARG A 213 13.01 -13.36 -7.83
N LEU A 214 12.16 -12.72 -8.65
CA LEU A 214 10.77 -12.43 -8.30
C LEU A 214 9.98 -13.72 -8.04
N ARG A 215 10.09 -14.73 -8.91
CA ARG A 215 9.43 -16.03 -8.72
C ARG A 215 9.81 -16.67 -7.37
N HIS A 216 11.11 -16.78 -7.10
CA HIS A 216 11.58 -17.34 -5.82
C HIS A 216 11.14 -16.52 -4.61
N PHE A 217 11.04 -15.19 -4.74
CA PHE A 217 10.52 -14.35 -3.68
C PHE A 217 9.05 -14.65 -3.41
N LEU A 218 8.22 -14.75 -4.46
CA LEU A 218 6.79 -15.08 -4.35
C LEU A 218 6.56 -16.45 -3.72
N ASP A 219 7.35 -17.47 -4.10
CA ASP A 219 7.24 -18.80 -3.49
C ASP A 219 7.50 -18.76 -1.96
N ARG A 220 8.51 -17.99 -1.53
CA ARG A 220 8.80 -17.80 -0.10
C ARG A 220 7.74 -16.97 0.61
N LEU A 221 7.20 -15.95 -0.06
CA LEU A 221 6.12 -15.12 0.47
C LEU A 221 4.86 -15.96 0.67
N ASP A 222 4.47 -16.76 -0.32
CA ASP A 222 3.32 -17.67 -0.23
C ASP A 222 3.50 -18.69 0.90
N ALA A 223 4.67 -19.36 0.98
CA ALA A 223 4.95 -20.30 2.07
C ALA A 223 4.88 -19.64 3.45
N SER A 224 5.35 -18.39 3.58
CA SER A 224 5.27 -17.62 4.83
C SER A 224 3.84 -17.21 5.15
N ALA A 225 3.07 -16.80 4.15
CA ALA A 225 1.67 -16.47 4.28
C ALA A 225 0.84 -17.68 4.72
N ARG A 226 1.04 -18.87 4.13
CA ARG A 226 0.38 -20.13 4.56
C ARG A 226 0.61 -20.41 6.03
N ARG A 227 1.88 -20.42 6.46
CA ARG A 227 2.25 -20.63 7.87
C ARG A 227 1.62 -19.61 8.82
N PHE A 228 1.53 -18.35 8.40
CA PHE A 228 0.89 -17.31 9.20
C PHE A 228 -0.61 -17.55 9.33
N SER A 229 -1.30 -17.82 8.22
CA SER A 229 -2.75 -18.10 8.20
C SER A 229 -3.11 -19.32 9.07
N GLU A 230 -2.36 -20.42 8.96
CA GLU A 230 -2.55 -21.62 9.78
C GLU A 230 -2.41 -21.33 11.28
N LYS A 231 -1.35 -20.60 11.67
CA LYS A 231 -1.15 -20.19 13.07
C LYS A 231 -2.24 -19.24 13.57
N ARG A 232 -2.77 -18.38 12.72
CA ARG A 232 -3.86 -17.47 13.09
C ARG A 232 -5.16 -18.25 13.31
N ALA A 233 -5.50 -19.18 12.41
CA ALA A 233 -6.67 -20.04 12.54
C ALA A 233 -6.61 -20.89 13.82
N ALA A 234 -5.48 -21.55 14.09
CA ALA A 234 -5.30 -22.34 15.31
C ALA A 234 -5.46 -21.52 16.60
N ARG A 235 -4.96 -20.27 16.62
CA ARG A 235 -5.16 -19.36 17.76
C ARG A 235 -6.64 -18.96 17.93
N GLN A 236 -7.34 -18.69 16.84
CA GLN A 236 -8.77 -18.34 16.88
C GLN A 236 -9.63 -19.50 17.38
N GLU A 237 -9.34 -20.73 16.94
CA GLU A 237 -10.01 -21.95 17.42
C GLU A 237 -9.75 -22.17 18.92
N GLN A 238 -8.52 -22.00 19.39
CA GLN A 238 -8.19 -22.10 20.81
C GLN A 238 -8.91 -21.05 21.65
N SER A 239 -8.93 -19.79 21.21
CA SER A 239 -9.64 -18.72 21.93
C SER A 239 -11.15 -18.97 22.00
N ALA A 240 -11.76 -19.49 20.92
CA ALA A 240 -13.17 -19.87 20.92
C ALA A 240 -13.45 -21.02 21.90
N ALA A 241 -12.60 -22.06 21.90
CA ALA A 241 -12.75 -23.21 22.80
C ALA A 241 -12.53 -22.87 24.28
N THR A 242 -11.83 -21.79 24.60
CA THR A 242 -11.66 -21.29 25.99
C THR A 242 -12.70 -20.26 26.42
N ALA A 243 -13.50 -19.76 25.49
CA ALA A 243 -14.56 -18.77 25.75
C ALA A 243 -15.92 -19.43 26.03
N ASP A 244 -16.08 -20.70 25.65
CA ASP A 244 -17.18 -21.60 26.03
C ASP A 244 -16.89 -22.31 27.37
#